data_AF-A0A538KMN8-F1
#
_entry.id   AF-A0A538KMN8-F1
#
_cell.length_a   1.000
_cell.length_b   1.000
_cell.length_c   1.000
_cell.angle_alpha   90.00
_cell.angle_beta   90.00
_cell.angle_gamma   90.00
#
_symmetry.space_group_name_H-M   'P 1'
#
loop_
_entity.id
_entity.type
_entity.pdbx_description
1 polymer ?
#
loop_
_entity_poly.entity_id
_entity_poly.type
_entity_poly.pdbx_seq_one_letter_code
_entity_poly.pdbx_strand_id
1 'polypeptide(L)'
;MLAPNVPNVLTMLRILLVPVIVVALLGETPHGDLVAAVVFAFASATDWVDGWLARSRDSVTTFGKLMDPVADKLLVIAALVVLVSLDRLAAWVAMVIIAREVAVTMSRVAASGQGVVIAANRWGKVKTATQVATIFLLIAVHGSPAWLDALVYLTVAITVISGVDYFFGLRRRLGERGRAGEPAA
;
A
#
# COMPACT_ATOMS: atom_id res chain seq x y z
N MET A 1 -3.23 -7.14 29.27
CA MET A 1 -2.70 -8.20 28.38
C MET A 1 -3.45 -8.11 27.06
N LEU A 2 -2.77 -7.68 25.99
CA LEU A 2 -3.34 -7.58 24.65
C LEU A 2 -3.53 -9.00 24.11
N ALA A 3 -4.70 -9.62 24.27
CA ALA A 3 -4.99 -10.86 23.56
C ALA A 3 -5.01 -10.54 22.05
N PRO A 4 -4.11 -11.10 21.24
CA PRO A 4 -4.05 -10.75 19.84
C PRO A 4 -5.25 -11.34 19.12
N ASN A 5 -6.13 -10.48 18.61
CA ASN A 5 -7.19 -10.89 17.69
C ASN A 5 -6.56 -11.31 16.36
N VAL A 6 -7.22 -12.22 15.63
CA VAL A 6 -6.75 -12.77 14.35
C VAL A 6 -6.24 -11.69 13.37
N PRO A 7 -6.91 -10.54 13.18
CA PRO A 7 -6.40 -9.47 12.30
C PRO A 7 -5.04 -8.92 12.74
N ASN A 8 -4.83 -8.71 14.04
CA ASN A 8 -3.56 -8.17 14.55
C ASN A 8 -2.40 -9.14 14.31
N VAL A 9 -2.64 -10.45 14.41
CA VAL A 9 -1.62 -11.47 14.11
C VAL A 9 -1.23 -11.42 12.64
N LEU A 10 -2.20 -11.27 11.74
CA LEU A 10 -1.94 -11.15 10.30
C LEU A 10 -1.15 -9.89 9.96
N THR A 11 -1.48 -8.75 10.56
CA THR A 11 -0.72 -7.50 10.40
C THR A 11 0.73 -7.66 10.88
N MET A 12 0.96 -8.28 12.04
CA MET A 12 2.32 -8.53 12.54
C MET A 12 3.10 -9.53 11.69
N LEU A 13 2.44 -10.58 11.22
CA LEU A 13 3.03 -11.53 10.28
C LEU A 13 3.49 -10.80 9.00
N ARG A 14 2.65 -9.92 8.43
CA ARG A 14 3.02 -9.13 7.25
C ARG A 14 4.29 -8.32 7.45
N ILE A 15 4.42 -7.64 8.59
CA ILE A 15 5.64 -6.89 8.93
C ILE A 15 6.85 -7.82 9.01
N LEU A 16 6.69 -9.00 9.63
CA LEU A 16 7.77 -9.98 9.76
C LEU A 16 8.17 -10.62 8.40
N LEU A 17 7.25 -10.69 7.44
CA LEU A 17 7.53 -11.19 6.09
C LEU A 17 8.35 -10.20 5.25
N VAL A 18 8.40 -8.92 5.61
CA VAL A 18 9.17 -7.92 4.85
C VAL A 18 10.68 -8.25 4.84
N PRO A 19 11.36 -8.48 5.98
CA PRO A 19 12.74 -8.96 5.99
C PRO A 19 12.97 -10.23 5.16
N VAL A 20 11.99 -11.15 5.16
CA VAL A 20 12.08 -12.39 4.37
C VAL A 20 12.15 -12.09 2.87
N ILE A 21 11.33 -11.16 2.38
CA ILE A 21 11.36 -10.71 0.98
C ILE A 21 12.72 -10.07 0.65
N VAL A 22 13.22 -9.21 1.54
CA VAL A 22 14.51 -8.51 1.34
C VAL A 22 15.66 -9.52 1.26
N VAL A 23 15.74 -10.47 2.20
CA VAL A 23 16.78 -11.50 2.22
C VAL A 23 16.65 -12.45 1.03
N ALA A 24 15.43 -12.86 0.66
CA ALA A 24 15.23 -13.72 -0.49
C ALA A 24 15.72 -13.08 -1.79
N LEU A 25 15.49 -11.78 -1.97
CA LEU A 25 15.88 -11.05 -3.18
C LEU A 25 17.35 -10.61 -3.22
N LEU A 26 17.92 -10.23 -2.08
CA LEU A 26 19.29 -9.68 -2.02
C LEU A 26 20.34 -10.67 -1.52
N GLY A 27 19.94 -11.70 -0.77
CA GLY A 27 20.84 -12.60 -0.05
C GLY A 27 21.32 -13.80 -0.87
N GLU A 28 21.42 -13.68 -2.20
CA GLU A 28 21.86 -14.76 -3.12
C GLU A 28 21.17 -16.12 -2.87
N THR A 29 19.91 -16.08 -2.40
CA THR A 29 19.18 -17.28 -2.02
C THR A 29 18.82 -18.10 -3.26
N PRO A 30 19.03 -19.42 -3.28
CA PRO A 30 18.57 -20.27 -4.38
C PRO A 30 17.06 -20.09 -4.60
N HIS A 31 16.66 -19.76 -5.82
CA HIS A 31 15.28 -19.44 -6.17
C HIS A 31 14.68 -18.27 -5.35
N GLY A 32 15.52 -17.31 -4.93
CA GLY A 32 15.15 -16.15 -4.14
C GLY A 32 13.94 -15.38 -4.68
N ASP A 33 13.89 -15.14 -5.99
CA ASP A 33 12.77 -14.50 -6.69
C ASP A 33 11.45 -15.24 -6.51
N LEU A 34 11.46 -16.59 -6.60
CA LEU A 34 10.26 -17.39 -6.42
C LEU A 34 9.78 -17.33 -4.97
N VAL A 35 10.70 -17.44 -4.01
CA VAL A 35 10.38 -17.30 -2.58
C VAL A 35 9.79 -15.93 -2.31
N ALA A 36 10.42 -14.86 -2.80
CA ALA A 36 9.95 -13.50 -2.65
C ALA A 36 8.57 -13.29 -3.30
N ALA A 37 8.34 -13.84 -4.49
CA ALA A 37 7.05 -13.74 -5.19
C ALA A 37 5.92 -14.40 -4.38
N VAL A 38 6.17 -15.62 -3.88
CA VAL A 38 5.19 -16.37 -3.05
C VAL A 38 4.92 -15.63 -1.75
N VAL A 39 5.96 -15.17 -1.06
CA VAL A 39 5.83 -14.45 0.21
C VAL A 39 5.11 -13.11 0.00
N PHE A 40 5.46 -12.35 -1.04
CA PHE A 40 4.80 -11.09 -1.37
C PHE A 40 3.32 -11.29 -1.74
N ALA A 41 3.01 -12.30 -2.55
CA ALA A 41 1.63 -12.64 -2.90
C ALA A 41 0.81 -13.03 -1.66
N PHE A 42 1.37 -13.86 -0.79
CA PHE A 42 0.73 -14.24 0.47
C PHE A 42 0.52 -13.04 1.41
N ALA A 43 1.54 -12.19 1.58
CA ALA A 43 1.47 -10.98 2.41
C ALA A 43 0.43 -9.97 1.89
N SER A 44 0.31 -9.84 0.57
CA SER A 44 -0.69 -8.96 -0.08
C SER A 44 -2.10 -9.55 -0.02
N ALA A 45 -2.26 -10.86 -0.18
CA ALA A 45 -3.56 -11.52 -0.08
C ALA A 45 -4.11 -11.48 1.34
N THR A 46 -3.25 -11.66 2.35
CA THR A 46 -3.66 -11.60 3.77
C THR A 46 -4.15 -10.20 4.19
N ASP A 47 -3.66 -9.11 3.58
CA ASP A 47 -4.15 -7.73 3.80
C ASP A 47 -5.57 -7.51 3.28
N TRP A 48 -5.91 -8.18 2.18
CA TRP A 48 -7.27 -8.09 1.68
C TRP A 48 -8.24 -8.87 2.57
N VAL A 49 -7.80 -10.04 3.05
CA VAL A 49 -8.60 -10.93 3.90
C VAL A 49 -8.78 -10.36 5.31
N ASP A 50 -7.73 -9.84 5.95
CA ASP A 50 -7.81 -9.29 7.31
C ASP A 50 -8.74 -8.08 7.38
N GLY A 51 -8.71 -7.20 6.39
CA GLY A 51 -9.59 -6.04 6.29
C GLY A 51 -11.05 -6.45 6.12
N TRP A 52 -11.32 -7.55 5.42
CA TRP A 52 -12.67 -8.13 5.34
C TRP A 52 -13.10 -8.78 6.66
N LEU A 53 -12.19 -9.50 7.33
CA LEU A 53 -12.45 -10.19 8.59
C LEU A 53 -12.69 -9.22 9.76
N ALA A 54 -11.92 -8.13 9.82
CA ALA A 54 -12.05 -7.10 10.83
C ALA A 54 -13.40 -6.36 10.72
N ARG A 55 -13.86 -6.09 9.49
CA ARG A 55 -15.17 -5.46 9.23
C ARG A 55 -16.35 -6.38 9.51
N SER A 56 -16.21 -7.70 9.30
CA SER A 56 -17.30 -8.66 9.49
C SER A 56 -17.48 -9.12 10.94
N ARG A 57 -16.45 -9.00 11.78
CA ARG A 57 -16.47 -9.45 13.20
C ARG A 57 -16.43 -8.33 14.23
N ASP A 58 -16.58 -7.07 13.80
CA ASP A 58 -16.51 -5.86 14.64
C ASP A 58 -15.28 -5.83 15.59
N SER A 59 -14.21 -6.52 15.20
CA SER A 59 -13.06 -6.83 16.06
C SER A 59 -11.94 -5.82 15.89
N VAL A 60 -12.30 -4.54 15.76
CA VAL A 60 -11.36 -3.46 15.45
C VAL A 60 -10.68 -2.97 16.73
N THR A 61 -9.36 -3.17 16.82
CA THR A 61 -8.56 -2.74 17.97
C THR A 61 -7.83 -1.42 17.69
N THR A 62 -7.53 -0.64 18.74
CA THR A 62 -6.74 0.61 18.60
C THR A 62 -5.34 0.34 18.04
N PHE A 63 -4.73 -0.78 18.43
CA PHE A 63 -3.43 -1.22 17.91
C PHE A 63 -3.51 -1.54 16.41
N GLY A 64 -4.51 -2.32 15.98
CA GLY A 64 -4.73 -2.62 14.56
C GLY A 64 -4.93 -1.36 13.72
N LYS A 65 -5.78 -0.43 14.18
CA LYS A 65 -5.99 0.88 13.50
C LYS A 65 -4.69 1.66 13.26
N LEU A 66 -3.71 1.53 14.15
CA LEU A 66 -2.41 2.21 14.02
C LEU A 66 -1.42 1.40 13.16
N MET A 67 -1.39 0.08 13.32
CA MET A 67 -0.42 -0.79 12.65
C MET A 67 -0.80 -1.13 11.22
N ASP A 68 -2.09 -1.25 10.88
CA ASP A 68 -2.53 -1.62 9.54
C ASP A 68 -2.02 -0.63 8.47
N PRO A 69 -2.11 0.71 8.66
CA PRO A 69 -1.54 1.67 7.71
C PRO A 69 -0.01 1.58 7.60
N VAL A 70 0.68 1.18 8.68
CA VAL A 70 2.14 1.04 8.70
C VAL A 70 2.55 -0.22 7.94
N ALA A 71 1.94 -1.37 8.27
CA ALA A 71 2.24 -2.66 7.65
C ALA A 71 1.98 -2.67 6.14
N ASP A 72 0.84 -2.10 5.71
CA ASP A 72 0.47 -1.97 4.29
C ASP A 72 1.54 -1.19 3.49
N LYS A 73 2.02 -0.08 4.07
CA LYS A 73 3.01 0.78 3.41
C LYS A 73 4.40 0.16 3.45
N LEU A 74 4.78 -0.49 4.55
CA LEU A 74 6.09 -1.13 4.70
C LEU A 74 6.32 -2.21 3.64
N LEU A 75 5.35 -3.08 3.40
CA LEU A 75 5.47 -4.16 2.42
C LEU A 75 5.75 -3.62 1.02
N VAL A 76 4.96 -2.64 0.59
CA VAL A 76 5.11 -1.97 -0.70
C VAL A 76 6.44 -1.24 -0.81
N ILE A 77 6.77 -0.40 0.17
CA ILE A 77 7.96 0.45 0.13
C ILE A 77 9.22 -0.42 0.10
N ALA A 78 9.29 -1.45 0.95
CA ALA A 78 10.42 -2.37 0.97
C ALA A 78 10.59 -3.09 -0.37
N ALA A 79 9.50 -3.61 -0.95
CA ALA A 79 9.55 -4.26 -2.25
C ALA A 79 10.03 -3.32 -3.36
N LEU A 80 9.53 -2.08 -3.42
CA LEU A 80 9.98 -1.08 -4.39
C LEU A 80 11.46 -0.73 -4.23
N VAL A 81 11.93 -0.52 -2.99
CA VAL A 81 13.34 -0.21 -2.70
C VAL A 81 14.26 -1.35 -3.12
N VAL A 82 13.90 -2.59 -2.81
CA VAL A 82 14.69 -3.77 -3.22
C VAL A 82 14.70 -3.91 -4.74
N LEU A 83 13.57 -3.71 -5.41
CA LEU A 83 13.49 -3.77 -6.87
C LEU A 83 14.34 -2.69 -7.55
N VAL A 84 14.43 -1.49 -6.96
CA VAL A 84 15.36 -0.45 -7.41
C VAL A 84 16.81 -0.89 -7.20
N SER A 85 17.13 -1.48 -6.05
CA SER A 85 18.48 -1.98 -5.75
C SER A 85 18.93 -3.13 -6.67
N LEU A 86 17.98 -3.85 -7.28
CA LEU A 86 18.22 -4.92 -8.25
C LEU A 86 18.19 -4.43 -9.71
N ASP A 87 18.12 -3.11 -9.94
CA ASP A 87 17.98 -2.50 -11.27
C ASP A 87 16.75 -2.98 -12.07
N ARG A 88 15.73 -3.50 -11.39
CA ARG A 88 14.47 -3.96 -12.01
C ARG A 88 13.42 -2.87 -12.10
N LEU A 89 13.61 -1.78 -11.37
CA LEU A 89 12.70 -0.65 -11.34
C LEU A 89 13.50 0.66 -11.30
N ALA A 90 13.13 1.61 -12.16
CA ALA A 90 13.75 2.93 -12.13
C ALA A 90 13.42 3.67 -10.82
N ALA A 91 14.43 4.26 -10.18
CA ALA A 91 14.27 4.94 -8.89
C ALA A 91 13.18 6.03 -8.91
N TRP A 92 13.05 6.78 -10.01
CA TRP A 92 12.02 7.82 -10.12
C TRP A 92 10.59 7.25 -10.10
N VAL A 93 10.37 6.04 -10.62
CA VAL A 93 9.08 5.36 -10.57
C VAL A 93 8.73 5.01 -9.13
N ALA A 94 9.68 4.40 -8.41
CA ALA A 94 9.50 4.08 -7.00
C ALA A 94 9.20 5.35 -6.19
N MET A 95 9.92 6.45 -6.44
CA MET A 95 9.70 7.73 -5.77
C MET A 95 8.29 8.28 -5.99
N VAL A 96 7.75 8.23 -7.21
CA VAL A 96 6.37 8.69 -7.49
C VAL A 96 5.35 7.86 -6.71
N ILE A 97 5.50 6.54 -6.70
CA ILE A 97 4.58 5.63 -5.99
C ILE A 97 4.67 5.88 -4.48
N ILE A 98 5.88 5.90 -3.91
CA ILE A 98 6.11 6.12 -2.48
C ILE A 98 5.57 7.49 -2.04
N ALA A 99 5.92 8.56 -2.76
CA ALA A 99 5.47 9.90 -2.45
C ALA A 99 3.94 10.00 -2.42
N ARG A 100 3.27 9.40 -3.41
CA ARG A 100 1.81 9.35 -3.45
C ARG A 100 1.24 8.55 -2.29
N GLU A 101 1.79 7.38 -1.97
CA GLU A 101 1.32 6.53 -0.87
C GLU A 101 1.41 7.25 0.48
N VAL A 102 2.50 7.98 0.72
CA VAL A 102 2.70 8.76 1.94
C VAL A 102 1.76 9.97 1.95
N ALA A 103 1.69 10.75 0.87
CA ALA A 103 0.91 11.96 0.81
C ALA A 103 -0.59 11.72 1.02
N VAL A 104 -1.16 10.68 0.38
CA VAL A 104 -2.58 10.31 0.56
C VAL A 104 -2.85 9.79 1.97
N THR A 105 -1.93 9.00 2.55
CA THR A 105 -2.07 8.48 3.92
C THR A 105 -2.05 9.62 4.94
N MET A 106 -1.05 10.50 4.86
CA MET A 106 -0.94 11.65 5.77
C MET A 106 -2.13 12.58 5.65
N SER A 107 -2.57 12.89 4.42
CA SER A 107 -3.73 13.74 4.17
C SER A 107 -5.02 13.13 4.75
N ARG A 108 -5.17 11.80 4.67
CA ARG A 108 -6.33 11.09 5.24
C ARG A 108 -6.35 11.19 6.77
N VAL A 109 -5.20 11.02 7.40
CA VAL A 109 -5.07 11.14 8.86
C VAL A 109 -5.39 12.58 9.29
N ALA A 110 -4.81 13.58 8.62
CA ALA A 110 -5.07 14.99 8.90
C ALA A 110 -6.55 15.36 8.71
N ALA A 111 -7.17 14.93 7.62
CA ALA A 111 -8.59 15.17 7.35
C ALA A 111 -9.50 14.49 8.38
N SER A 112 -9.16 13.26 8.80
CA SER A 112 -9.91 12.55 9.84
C SER A 112 -9.83 13.27 11.19
N GLY A 113 -8.69 13.86 11.53
CA GLY A 113 -8.54 14.70 12.73
C GLY A 113 -9.41 15.95 12.70
N GLN A 114 -9.77 16.43 11.51
CA GLN A 114 -10.71 17.54 11.30
C GLN A 114 -12.16 17.08 11.14
N GLY A 115 -12.47 15.80 11.39
CA GLY A 115 -13.82 15.24 11.23
C GLY A 115 -14.27 15.06 9.77
N VAL A 116 -13.37 15.17 8.80
CA VAL A 116 -13.66 14.95 7.37
C VAL A 116 -13.22 13.53 6.98
N VAL A 117 -14.19 12.63 6.86
CA VAL A 117 -13.93 11.25 6.43
C VAL A 117 -14.00 11.15 4.92
N ILE A 118 -12.89 10.80 4.26
CA ILE A 118 -12.84 10.55 2.82
C ILE A 118 -13.02 9.06 2.55
N ALA A 119 -14.19 8.70 2.01
CA ALA A 119 -14.48 7.35 1.58
C ALA A 119 -13.53 6.89 0.46
N ALA A 120 -13.25 5.59 0.41
CA ALA A 120 -12.44 5.00 -0.65
C ALA A 120 -13.17 5.13 -2.01
N ASN A 121 -12.51 5.74 -2.99
CA ASN A 121 -12.99 5.87 -4.36
C ASN A 121 -12.55 4.66 -5.22
N ARG A 122 -13.15 4.52 -6.41
CA ARG A 122 -12.78 3.45 -7.37
C ARG A 122 -11.32 3.54 -7.79
N TRP A 123 -10.81 4.76 -8.00
CA TRP A 123 -9.42 5.00 -8.39
C TRP A 123 -8.41 4.47 -7.39
N GLY A 124 -8.66 4.61 -6.09
CA GLY A 124 -7.79 4.07 -5.05
C GLY A 124 -7.70 2.54 -5.08
N LYS A 125 -8.83 1.87 -5.34
CA LYS A 125 -8.86 0.39 -5.46
C LYS A 125 -8.11 -0.08 -6.69
N VAL A 126 -8.35 0.55 -7.85
CA VAL A 126 -7.65 0.23 -9.11
C VAL A 126 -6.16 0.44 -8.94
N LYS A 127 -5.74 1.58 -8.37
CA LYS A 127 -4.34 1.88 -8.07
C LYS A 127 -3.69 0.78 -7.24
N THR A 128 -4.29 0.39 -6.12
CA THR A 128 -3.71 -0.65 -5.26
C THR A 128 -3.62 -2.00 -5.98
N ALA A 129 -4.65 -2.40 -6.74
CA ALA A 129 -4.63 -3.65 -7.49
C ALA A 129 -3.52 -3.67 -8.55
N THR A 130 -3.42 -2.61 -9.37
CA THR A 130 -2.38 -2.52 -10.41
C THR A 130 -0.97 -2.46 -9.81
N GLN A 131 -0.80 -1.74 -8.70
CA GLN A 131 0.48 -1.62 -8.02
C GLN A 131 0.96 -2.95 -7.43
N VAL A 132 0.09 -3.69 -6.73
CA VAL A 132 0.41 -5.02 -6.20
C VAL A 132 0.75 -5.99 -7.33
N ALA A 133 -0.04 -5.99 -8.41
CA ALA A 133 0.24 -6.82 -9.58
C ALA A 133 1.59 -6.49 -10.23
N THR A 134 1.91 -5.19 -10.35
CA THR A 134 3.18 -4.73 -10.92
C THR A 134 4.37 -5.16 -10.08
N ILE A 135 4.31 -4.95 -8.76
CA ILE A 135 5.39 -5.36 -7.86
C ILE A 135 5.58 -6.88 -7.90
N PHE A 136 4.48 -7.64 -7.84
CA PHE A 136 4.54 -9.10 -7.94
C PHE A 136 5.19 -9.55 -9.25
N LEU A 137 4.82 -8.96 -10.39
CA LEU A 137 5.37 -9.33 -11.69
C LEU A 137 6.83 -8.91 -11.85
N LEU A 138 7.25 -7.76 -11.29
CA LEU A 138 8.66 -7.36 -11.24
C LEU A 138 9.53 -8.30 -10.40
N ILE A 139 8.94 -8.92 -9.37
CA ILE A 139 9.61 -9.95 -8.56
C ILE A 139 9.66 -11.28 -9.33
N ALA A 140 8.55 -11.71 -9.93
CA ALA A 140 8.40 -13.04 -10.51
C ALA A 140 9.02 -13.21 -11.91
N VAL A 141 9.04 -12.14 -12.71
CA VAL A 141 9.52 -12.18 -14.09
C VAL A 141 10.96 -11.69 -14.17
N HIS A 142 11.82 -12.51 -14.76
CA HIS A 142 13.21 -12.14 -14.99
C HIS A 142 13.35 -11.33 -16.28
N GLY A 143 14.16 -10.27 -16.22
CA GLY A 143 14.41 -9.36 -17.33
C GLY A 143 13.39 -8.22 -17.42
N SER A 144 13.53 -7.40 -18.47
CA SER A 144 12.70 -6.21 -18.73
C SER A 144 11.94 -6.34 -20.05
N PRO A 145 10.95 -7.26 -20.15
CA PRO A 145 10.14 -7.36 -21.35
C PRO A 145 9.26 -6.11 -21.50
N ALA A 146 9.06 -5.65 -22.74
CA ALA A 146 8.36 -4.39 -23.02
C ALA A 146 6.94 -4.30 -22.43
N TRP A 147 6.24 -5.43 -22.28
CA TRP A 147 4.92 -5.47 -21.66
C TRP A 147 4.97 -5.17 -20.15
N LEU A 148 6.07 -5.52 -19.47
CA LEU A 148 6.26 -5.25 -18.04
C LEU A 148 6.58 -3.78 -17.83
N ASP A 149 7.40 -3.18 -18.69
CA ASP A 149 7.63 -1.74 -18.69
C ASP A 149 6.33 -0.96 -18.94
N ALA A 150 5.52 -1.40 -19.93
CA ALA A 150 4.21 -0.80 -20.18
C ALA A 150 3.30 -0.88 -18.94
N LEU A 151 3.32 -2.00 -18.21
CA LEU A 151 2.59 -2.16 -16.96
C LEU A 151 3.11 -1.20 -15.87
N VAL A 152 4.42 -1.02 -15.76
CA VAL A 152 5.04 -0.05 -14.83
C VAL A 152 4.55 1.37 -15.13
N TYR A 153 4.59 1.80 -16.39
CA TYR A 153 4.10 3.12 -16.79
C TYR A 153 2.59 3.27 -16.56
N LEU A 154 1.81 2.22 -16.81
CA LEU A 154 0.38 2.20 -16.49
C LEU A 154 0.13 2.37 -14.98
N THR A 155 0.91 1.69 -14.15
CA THR A 155 0.85 1.82 -12.69
C THR A 155 1.18 3.24 -12.24
N VAL A 156 2.19 3.88 -12.83
CA VAL A 156 2.49 5.29 -12.58
C VAL A 156 1.32 6.19 -12.97
N ALA A 157 0.76 6.01 -14.17
CA ALA A 157 -0.37 6.80 -14.64
C ALA A 157 -1.58 6.69 -13.71
N ILE A 158 -1.96 5.46 -13.33
CA ILE A 158 -3.06 5.21 -12.39
C ILE A 158 -2.76 5.80 -11.01
N THR A 159 -1.51 5.72 -10.55
CA THR A 159 -1.06 6.29 -9.27
C THR A 159 -1.26 7.81 -9.24
N VAL A 160 -0.84 8.49 -10.31
CA VAL A 160 -1.00 9.94 -10.46
C VAL A 160 -2.47 10.32 -10.54
N ILE A 161 -3.25 9.68 -11.43
CA ILE A 161 -4.69 9.94 -11.59
C ILE A 161 -5.42 9.75 -10.26
N SER A 162 -5.13 8.66 -9.55
CA SER A 162 -5.74 8.38 -8.26
C SER A 162 -5.35 9.39 -7.17
N GLY A 163 -4.09 9.87 -7.18
CA GLY A 163 -3.65 10.94 -6.29
C GLY A 163 -4.41 12.25 -6.57
N VAL A 164 -4.49 12.64 -7.83
CA VAL A 164 -5.20 13.85 -8.28
C VAL A 164 -6.67 13.80 -7.88
N ASP A 165 -7.38 12.71 -8.18
CA ASP A 165 -8.79 12.53 -7.80
C ASP A 165 -9.01 12.63 -6.28
N TYR A 166 -8.09 12.05 -5.49
CA TYR A 166 -8.13 12.14 -4.03
C TYR A 166 -7.99 13.60 -3.54
N PHE A 167 -6.99 14.33 -4.03
CA PHE A 167 -6.73 15.71 -3.59
C PHE A 167 -7.84 16.69 -4.02
N PHE A 168 -8.41 16.53 -5.21
CA PHE A 168 -9.58 17.30 -5.63
C PHE A 168 -10.79 17.01 -4.73
N GLY A 169 -11.05 15.73 -4.43
CA GLY A 169 -12.10 15.33 -3.51
C GLY A 169 -11.92 15.89 -2.09
N LEU A 170 -10.69 15.88 -1.58
CA LEU A 170 -10.32 16.46 -0.28
C LEU A 170 -10.56 17.98 -0.27
N ARG A 171 -10.05 18.70 -1.26
CA ARG A 171 -10.19 20.16 -1.34
C ARG A 171 -11.65 20.59 -1.39
N ARG A 172 -12.48 19.87 -2.15
CA ARG A 172 -13.93 20.16 -2.25
C ARG A 172 -14.62 20.03 -0.89
N ARG A 173 -14.38 18.93 -0.16
CA ARG A 173 -15.01 18.67 1.15
C ARG A 173 -14.56 19.67 2.22
N LEU A 174 -13.28 20.04 2.23
CA LEU A 174 -12.77 21.08 3.13
C LEU A 174 -13.41 22.45 2.83
N GLY A 175 -13.61 22.78 1.55
CA GLY A 175 -14.29 24.02 1.14
C GLY A 175 -15.78 24.05 1.50
N GLU A 176 -16.48 22.92 1.39
CA GLU A 176 -17.89 22.78 1.79
C GLU A 176 -18.05 22.98 3.31
N ARG A 177 -17.17 22.41 4.13
CA ARG A 177 -17.19 22.59 5.60
C ARG A 177 -16.87 24.03 6.03
N GLY A 178 -15.86 24.65 5.42
CA GLY A 178 -15.53 26.05 5.69
C GLY A 178 -16.67 27.01 5.39
N ARG A 179 -17.50 26.69 4.38
CA ARG A 179 -18.72 27.45 4.06
C ARG A 179 -19.89 27.17 5.02
N ALA A 180 -19.94 25.98 5.60
CA ALA A 180 -20.95 25.60 6.58
C ALA A 180 -20.71 26.19 7.99
N GLY A 181 -19.54 26.79 8.24
CA GLY A 181 -19.22 27.43 9.52
C GLY A 181 -19.06 26.46 10.69
N GLU A 182 -18.91 25.16 10.43
CA GLU A 182 -18.75 24.16 11.48
C GLU A 182 -17.37 24.28 12.15
N PRO A 183 -17.29 24.42 13.48
CA PRO A 183 -16.02 24.48 14.18
C PRO A 183 -15.19 23.20 13.96
N ALA A 184 -13.87 23.33 14.04
CA ALA A 184 -12.98 22.19 14.18
C ALA A 184 -13.31 21.53 15.53
N ALA A 185 -13.72 20.26 15.48
CA ALA A 185 -14.03 19.47 16.67
C ALA A 185 -12.74 19.09 17.42
#